data_AF-A0A7C6KNX8-F1
#
_entry.id   AF-A0A7C6KNX8-F1
#
_cell.length_a   1.000
_cell.length_b   1.000
_cell.length_c   1.000
_cell.angle_alpha   90.00
_cell.angle_beta   90.00
_cell.angle_gamma   90.00
#
_symmetry.space_group_name_H-M   'P 1'
#
loop_
_entity.id
_entity.type
_entity.pdbx_description
1 polymer ?
#
loop_
_entity_poly.entity_id
_entity_poly.type
_entity_poly.pdbx_seq_one_letter_code
_entity_poly.pdbx_strand_id
1 'polypeptide(L)'
;MLPQAGAALDRFKYEIANELNIPTNQIQGDYWGNLSAAQCGAVGGHMVRRMIEAAERSLVEGTLQGVRAGFQAGLTQAGYTSPTNVPNVGNTTTKLQ
;
A
#
# COMPACT_ATOMS: atom_id res chain seq x y z
N MET A 1 -16.40 -15.09 -8.97
CA MET A 1 -15.08 -14.50 -8.67
C MET A 1 -14.78 -13.47 -9.75
N LEU A 2 -14.19 -12.33 -9.41
CA LEU A 2 -13.79 -11.30 -10.38
C LEU A 2 -12.77 -11.91 -11.35
N PRO A 3 -13.05 -12.00 -12.67
CA PRO A 3 -12.19 -12.69 -13.62
C PRO A 3 -10.79 -12.06 -13.72
N GLN A 4 -10.68 -10.75 -13.47
CA GLN A 4 -9.41 -10.03 -13.45
C GLN A 4 -8.55 -10.37 -12.21
N ALA A 5 -9.18 -10.74 -11.10
CA ALA A 5 -8.48 -11.12 -9.87
C ALA A 5 -7.95 -12.55 -9.92
N GLY A 6 -8.59 -13.45 -10.69
CA GLY A 6 -8.18 -14.86 -10.81
C GLY A 6 -6.74 -15.01 -11.30
N ALA A 7 -6.40 -14.35 -12.41
CA ALA A 7 -5.05 -14.45 -12.99
C ALA A 7 -3.96 -13.84 -12.09
N ALA A 8 -4.26 -12.74 -11.41
CA ALA A 8 -3.33 -12.13 -10.46
C ALA A 8 -3.14 -13.02 -9.22
N LEU A 9 -4.21 -13.62 -8.73
CA LEU A 9 -4.19 -14.52 -7.59
C LEU A 9 -3.43 -15.82 -7.87
N ASP A 10 -3.55 -16.36 -9.09
CA ASP A 10 -2.78 -17.55 -9.50
C ASP A 10 -1.29 -17.27 -9.53
N ARG A 11 -0.87 -16.13 -10.10
CA ARG A 11 0.54 -15.71 -10.05
C ARG A 11 1.04 -15.60 -8.62
N PHE A 12 0.25 -14.93 -7.78
CA PHE A 12 0.59 -14.76 -6.37
C PHE A 12 0.72 -16.10 -5.62
N LYS A 13 -0.18 -17.05 -5.87
CA LYS A 13 -0.10 -18.41 -5.33
C LYS A 13 1.23 -19.10 -5.69
N TYR A 14 1.66 -19.01 -6.95
CA TYR A 14 2.93 -19.58 -7.39
C TYR A 14 4.16 -18.86 -6.82
N GLU A 15 4.10 -17.52 -6.69
CA GLU A 15 5.15 -16.74 -6.04
C GLU A 15 5.37 -17.19 -4.58
N ILE A 16 4.29 -17.30 -3.81
CA ILE A 16 4.34 -17.75 -2.41
C ILE A 16 4.84 -19.19 -2.30
N ALA A 17 4.41 -20.08 -3.19
CA ALA A 17 4.90 -21.45 -3.19
C ALA A 17 6.40 -21.56 -3.46
N ASN A 18 6.92 -20.72 -4.38
CA ASN A 18 8.35 -20.65 -4.65
C ASN A 18 9.14 -20.14 -3.44
N GLU A 19 8.64 -19.13 -2.73
CA GLU A 19 9.29 -18.60 -1.52
C GLU A 19 9.31 -19.61 -0.37
N LEU A 20 8.24 -20.39 -0.21
CA LEU A 20 8.15 -21.46 0.79
C LEU A 20 8.93 -22.72 0.38
N ASN A 21 9.65 -22.68 -0.75
CA ASN A 21 10.38 -23.82 -1.31
C ASN A 21 9.48 -25.07 -1.47
N ILE A 22 8.19 -24.85 -1.77
CA ILE A 22 7.26 -25.95 -2.01
C ILE A 22 7.54 -26.50 -3.41
N PRO A 23 7.63 -27.83 -3.58
CA PRO A 23 7.92 -28.45 -4.86
C PRO A 23 6.79 -28.19 -5.86
N THR A 24 6.90 -27.07 -6.59
CA THR A 24 5.94 -26.68 -7.63
C THR A 24 5.95 -27.64 -8.81
N ASN A 25 6.99 -28.44 -8.96
CA ASN A 25 7.10 -29.54 -9.93
C ASN A 25 6.12 -30.70 -9.66
N GLN A 26 5.55 -30.80 -8.44
CA GLN A 26 4.50 -31.78 -8.13
C GLN A 26 3.10 -31.28 -8.46
N ILE A 27 2.97 -29.99 -8.77
CA ILE A 27 1.73 -29.35 -9.22
C ILE A 27 1.57 -29.67 -10.70
N GLN A 28 0.62 -30.54 -11.03
CA GLN A 28 0.32 -30.89 -12.42
C GLN A 28 -0.73 -29.91 -12.95
N GLY A 29 -0.29 -28.90 -13.70
CA GLY A 29 -1.16 -27.81 -14.13
C GLY A 29 -1.66 -27.02 -12.92
N ASP A 30 -2.97 -27.02 -12.68
CA ASP A 30 -3.60 -26.39 -11.51
C ASP A 30 -4.00 -27.39 -10.41
N TYR A 31 -3.50 -28.62 -10.47
CA TYR A 31 -3.80 -29.64 -9.48
C TYR A 31 -2.80 -29.66 -8.32
N TRP A 32 -3.25 -29.20 -7.15
CA TRP A 32 -2.48 -29.12 -5.91
C TRP A 32 -2.66 -30.33 -4.98
N GLY A 33 -3.45 -31.33 -5.39
CA GLY A 33 -3.80 -32.48 -4.53
C GLY A 33 -2.65 -33.48 -4.31
N ASN A 34 -1.59 -33.43 -5.11
CA ASN A 34 -0.40 -34.26 -4.91
C ASN A 34 0.51 -33.75 -3.78
N LEU A 35 0.31 -32.49 -3.36
CA LEU A 35 1.05 -31.89 -2.25
C LEU A 35 0.38 -32.23 -0.91
N SER A 36 1.17 -32.21 0.17
CA SER A 36 0.60 -32.40 1.51
C SER A 36 -0.37 -31.27 1.85
N ALA A 37 -1.46 -31.60 2.56
CA ALA A 37 -2.44 -30.60 3.01
C ALA A 37 -1.79 -29.47 3.83
N ALA A 38 -0.71 -29.77 4.56
CA ALA A 38 0.08 -28.79 5.30
C ALA A 38 0.77 -27.77 4.38
N GLN A 39 1.36 -28.20 3.25
CA GLN A 39 2.01 -27.32 2.28
C GLN A 39 0.99 -26.42 1.57
N CYS A 40 -0.11 -27.01 1.11
CA CYS A 40 -1.20 -26.23 0.50
C CYS A 40 -1.79 -25.21 1.48
N GLY A 41 -1.98 -25.61 2.74
CA GLY A 41 -2.42 -24.74 3.82
C GLY A 41 -1.43 -23.61 4.12
N ALA A 42 -0.12 -23.90 4.11
CA ALA A 42 0.92 -22.89 4.29
C ALA A 42 0.87 -21.83 3.18
N VAL A 43 0.76 -22.22 1.91
CA VAL A 43 0.64 -21.26 0.79
C VAL A 43 -0.57 -20.34 0.98
N GLY A 44 -1.75 -20.92 1.23
CA GLY A 44 -2.96 -20.12 1.44
C GLY A 44 -2.86 -19.18 2.64
N GLY A 45 -2.28 -19.64 3.75
CA GLY A 45 -2.06 -18.81 4.94
C GLY A 45 -1.09 -17.66 4.69
N HIS A 46 0.01 -17.91 3.97
CA HIS A 46 0.98 -16.87 3.61
C HIS A 46 0.40 -15.83 2.64
N MET A 47 -0.44 -16.25 1.70
CA MET A 47 -1.17 -15.32 0.83
C MET A 47 -2.05 -14.37 1.66
N VAL A 48 -2.84 -14.91 2.60
CA VAL A 48 -3.72 -14.10 3.46
C VAL A 48 -2.92 -13.16 4.33
N ARG A 49 -1.86 -13.65 4.97
CA ARG A 49 -1.00 -12.84 5.83
C ARG A 49 -0.42 -11.64 5.08
N ARG A 50 0.08 -11.84 3.86
CA ARG A 50 0.60 -10.75 3.03
C ARG A 50 -0.46 -9.77 2.55
N MET A 51 -1.67 -10.25 2.24
CA MET A 51 -2.78 -9.36 1.91
C MET A 51 -3.15 -8.45 3.10
N ILE A 52 -3.12 -8.99 4.32
CA ILE A 52 -3.33 -8.20 5.54
C ILE A 52 -2.20 -7.18 5.71
N GLU A 53 -0.94 -7.59 5.60
CA GLU A 53 0.21 -6.68 5.70
C GLU A 53 0.14 -5.53 4.66
N ALA A 54 -0.25 -5.84 3.42
CA ALA A 54 -0.43 -4.85 2.36
C ALA A 54 -1.61 -3.90 2.64
N ALA A 55 -2.72 -4.44 3.17
CA ALA A 55 -3.88 -3.65 3.57
C ALA A 55 -3.54 -2.72 4.75
N GLU A 56 -2.84 -3.22 5.78
CA GLU A 56 -2.37 -2.41 6.91
C GLU A 56 -1.48 -1.25 6.45
N ARG A 57 -0.53 -1.51 5.55
CA ARG A 57 0.31 -0.45 4.95
C ARG A 57 -0.52 0.59 4.20
N SER A 58 -1.47 0.14 3.37
CA SER A 58 -2.35 1.02 2.60
C SER A 58 -3.25 1.86 3.50
N LEU A 59 -3.74 1.28 4.60
CA LEU A 59 -4.53 1.98 5.60
C LEU A 59 -3.70 3.02 6.34
N VAL A 60 -2.47 2.69 6.76
CA VAL A 60 -1.56 3.65 7.38
C VAL A 60 -1.28 4.80 6.41
N GLU A 61 -0.98 4.51 5.15
CA GLU A 61 -0.69 5.53 4.15
C GLU A 61 -1.90 6.44 3.86
N GLY A 62 -3.09 5.85 3.67
CA GLY A 62 -4.34 6.60 3.50
C GLY A 62 -4.70 7.44 4.72
N THR A 63 -4.47 6.91 5.93
CA THR A 63 -4.71 7.63 7.19
C THR A 63 -3.73 8.79 7.36
N LEU A 64 -2.45 8.61 7.03
CA LEU A 64 -1.46 9.69 7.13
C LEU A 64 -1.77 10.86 6.19
N GLN A 65 -2.29 10.59 4.99
CA GLN A 65 -2.72 11.64 4.07
C GLN A 65 -3.94 12.40 4.60
N GLY A 66 -4.95 11.68 5.12
CA GLY A 66 -6.14 12.30 5.72
C GLY A 66 -5.83 13.14 6.97
N VAL A 67 -4.95 12.64 7.85
CA VAL A 67 -4.55 13.35 9.07
C VAL A 67 -3.74 14.61 8.75
N ARG A 68 -2.84 14.56 7.76
CA ARG A 68 -2.09 15.76 7.31
C ARG A 68 -2.99 16.83 6.74
N ALA A 69 -3.94 16.44 5.87
CA ALA A 69 -4.89 17.38 5.27
C ALA A 69 -5.78 18.02 6.35
N GLY A 70 -6.31 17.23 7.29
CA GLY A 70 -7.15 17.74 8.38
C GLY A 70 -6.38 18.62 9.37
N PHE A 71 -5.14 18.25 9.70
CA PHE A 71 -4.30 19.02 10.60
C PHE A 71 -3.85 20.34 9.98
N GLN A 72 -3.43 20.34 8.71
CA GLN A 72 -3.07 21.57 8.00
C GLN A 72 -4.27 22.51 7.87
N ALA A 73 -5.46 21.98 7.54
CA ALA A 73 -6.69 22.75 7.52
C ALA A 73 -7.02 23.36 8.91
N GLY A 74 -6.83 22.58 9.98
CA GLY A 74 -7.00 23.06 11.35
C GLY A 74 -6.01 24.17 11.74
N LEU A 75 -4.74 24.04 11.35
CA LEU A 75 -3.72 25.07 11.58
C LEU A 75 -4.00 26.38 10.81
N THR A 76 -4.50 26.27 9.57
CA THR A 76 -4.89 27.46 8.79
C THR A 76 -6.13 28.16 9.36
N GLN A 77 -7.04 27.41 9.99
CA GLN A 77 -8.24 27.96 10.64
C GLN A 77 -7.93 28.63 11.98
N ALA A 78 -6.90 28.16 12.70
CA ALA A 78 -6.46 28.71 13.98
C ALA A 78 -5.55 29.96 13.86
N GLY A 79 -5.38 30.51 12.64
CA GLY A 79 -4.66 31.78 12.43
C GLY A 79 -3.14 31.67 12.34
N TYR A 80 -2.59 30.47 12.14
CA TYR A 80 -1.15 30.29 11.90
C TYR A 80 -0.90 30.06 10.41
N THR A 81 -0.55 31.12 9.68
CA THR A 81 -0.11 31.03 8.28
C THR A 81 1.27 30.39 8.20
N SER A 82 1.45 29.42 7.30
CA SER A 82 2.70 28.69 7.13
C SER A 82 3.85 29.61 6.67
N PRO A 83 5.09 29.45 7.18
CA PRO A 83 6.23 30.32 6.84
C PRO A 83 6.88 30.06 5.45
N THR A 84 6.21 29.43 4.50
CA THR A 84 6.79 29.16 3.15
C THR A 84 6.46 30.21 2.08
N ASN A 85 5.83 31.32 2.45
CA ASN A 85 5.88 32.54 1.65
C ASN A 85 6.34 33.65 2.59
N VAL A 86 7.67 33.81 2.72
CA VAL A 86 8.22 35.08 3.18
C VAL A 86 7.67 36.10 2.18
N PRO A 87 6.80 37.06 2.59
CA PRO A 87 6.47 38.16 1.71
C PRO A 87 7.81 38.73 1.27
N ASN A 88 8.03 38.88 -0.03
CA ASN A 88 9.17 39.65 -0.51
C ASN A 88 9.01 41.07 0.05
N VAL A 89 9.55 41.33 1.24
CA VAL A 89 9.72 42.65 1.85
C VAL A 89 10.88 43.32 1.10
N GLY A 90 10.66 43.56 -0.19
CA GLY A 90 11.65 44.08 -1.13
C GLY A 90 11.02 44.94 -2.22
N ASN A 91 9.76 45.36 -2.04
CA ASN A 91 9.08 46.32 -2.90
C ASN A 91 8.37 47.37 -2.02
N THR A 92 9.17 48.21 -1.40
CA THR A 92 8.77 49.55 -0.93
C THR A 92 9.73 50.55 -1.53
N THR A 93 9.84 50.59 -2.86
CA THR A 93 10.39 51.77 -3.54
C THR A 93 9.24 52.74 -3.78
N THR A 94 8.99 53.52 -2.75
CA THR A 94 8.62 54.93 -2.86
C THR A 94 9.31 55.55 -4.08
N LYS A 95 8.56 55.80 -5.15
CA LYS A 95 8.89 56.88 -6.09
C LYS A 95 7.82 57.96 -5.95
N LEU A 96 8.08 58.89 -5.04
CA LEU A 96 7.71 60.28 -5.24
C LEU A 96 8.48 60.77 -6.48
N GLN A 97 7.81 60.89 -7.61
CA GLN A 97 7.98 61.93 -8.63
C GLN A 97 6.67 62.07 -9.38
#